data_AF-A0A969SV71-F1
#
_entry.id   AF-A0A969SV71-F1
#
_cell.length_a   1.000
_cell.length_b   1.000
_cell.length_c   1.000
_cell.angle_alpha   90.00
_cell.angle_beta   90.00
_cell.angle_gamma   90.00
#
_symmetry.space_group_name_H-M   'P 1'
#
loop_
_entity.id
_entity.type
_entity.pdbx_description
1 polymer ?
#
loop_
_entity_poly.entity_id
_entity_poly.type
_entity_poly.pdbx_seq_one_letter_code
_entity_poly.pdbx_strand_id
1 'polypeptide(L)'
;MTSFKLCGSHRHDQAKILSADELTQLFTQGFATPRDRALFGICLYTACRINEACSLHTADVFGARGEVRERITFRRESTKGKQSTRSIPVSGDLRELLVRDLRINKVRIILEQS
;
A
#
# COMPACT_ATOMS: atom_id res chain seq x y z
N MET A 1 -43.89 -19.94 3.05
CA MET A 1 -42.70 -20.17 2.20
C MET A 1 -41.59 -19.29 2.73
N THR A 2 -40.88 -19.79 3.74
CA THR A 2 -39.88 -19.02 4.50
C THR A 2 -38.62 -19.87 4.57
N SER A 3 -37.69 -19.63 3.65
CA SER A 3 -36.25 -19.82 3.86
C SER A 3 -35.53 -19.69 2.53
N PHE A 4 -34.80 -18.59 2.37
CA PHE A 4 -33.55 -18.61 1.63
C PHE A 4 -32.55 -17.74 2.40
N LYS A 5 -31.96 -18.35 3.44
CA LYS A 5 -30.72 -17.86 4.03
C LYS A 5 -29.78 -19.05 4.18
N LEU A 6 -29.17 -19.41 3.05
CA LEU A 6 -27.90 -20.12 3.02
C LEU A 6 -26.81 -19.06 2.86
N CYS A 7 -26.48 -18.36 3.95
CA CYS A 7 -25.20 -17.66 4.02
C CYS A 7 -24.18 -18.69 4.48
N GLY A 8 -23.52 -19.32 3.50
CA GLY A 8 -22.52 -20.35 3.72
C GLY A 8 -21.41 -19.90 4.66
N SER A 9 -21.25 -20.66 5.73
CA SER A 9 -19.98 -21.25 6.14
C SER A 9 -18.77 -20.33 6.35
N HIS A 10 -18.47 -20.09 7.62
CA HIS A 10 -17.11 -20.20 8.19
C HIS A 10 -16.12 -20.92 7.26
N ARG A 11 -15.11 -20.21 6.74
CA ARG A 11 -13.63 -20.45 6.65
C ARG A 11 -13.10 -19.19 5.97
N HIS A 12 -12.14 -18.46 6.51
CA HIS A 12 -10.75 -18.45 6.06
C HIS A 12 -10.20 -17.14 6.63
N ASP A 13 -9.21 -17.18 7.53
CA ASP A 13 -8.27 -16.08 7.82
C ASP A 13 -7.29 -16.51 8.92
N GLN A 14 -6.74 -17.73 8.80
CA GLN A 14 -5.52 -18.10 9.54
C GLN A 14 -4.32 -17.60 8.72
N ALA A 15 -4.32 -16.31 8.39
CA ALA A 15 -3.18 -15.70 7.71
C ALA A 15 -2.01 -15.72 8.70
N LYS A 16 -0.96 -16.46 8.36
CA LYS A 16 0.27 -16.48 9.15
C LYS A 16 0.80 -15.04 9.19
N ILE A 17 0.93 -14.47 10.38
CA ILE A 17 1.64 -13.21 10.57
C ILE A 17 3.11 -13.50 10.27
N LEU A 18 3.65 -12.81 9.27
CA LEU A 18 5.05 -12.93 8.89
C LEU A 18 5.95 -12.42 10.03
N SER A 19 6.98 -13.18 10.36
CA SER A 19 8.04 -12.72 11.27
C SER A 19 8.91 -11.65 10.61
N ALA A 20 9.66 -10.89 11.41
CA ALA A 20 10.58 -9.86 10.91
C ALA A 20 11.62 -10.42 9.91
N ASP A 21 12.12 -11.64 10.17
CA ASP A 21 13.03 -12.35 9.25
C ASP A 21 12.35 -12.70 7.91
N GLU A 22 11.11 -13.19 7.96
CA GLU A 22 10.35 -13.53 6.75
C GLU A 22 10.03 -12.29 5.92
N LEU A 23 9.72 -11.17 6.58
CA LEU A 23 9.58 -9.86 5.92
C LEU A 23 10.89 -9.45 5.25
N THR A 24 12.02 -9.58 5.95
CA THR A 24 13.33 -9.20 5.40
C THR A 24 13.68 -10.05 4.17
N GLN A 25 13.44 -11.36 4.23
CA GLN A 25 13.60 -12.26 3.08
C GLN A 25 12.66 -11.89 1.92
N LEU A 26 11.40 -11.54 2.21
CA LEU A 26 10.43 -11.13 1.21
C LEU A 26 10.87 -9.83 0.49
N PHE A 27 11.35 -8.83 1.24
CA PHE A 27 11.84 -7.58 0.66
C PHE A 27 13.17 -7.73 -0.09
N THR A 28 14.00 -8.69 0.30
CA THR A 28 15.33 -8.91 -0.31
C THR A 28 15.26 -9.81 -1.54
N GLN A 29 14.48 -10.88 -1.49
CA GLN A 29 14.46 -11.94 -2.51
C GLN A 29 13.08 -12.13 -3.17
N GLY A 30 11.99 -11.78 -2.47
CA GLY A 30 10.63 -12.01 -2.95
C GLY A 30 10.14 -10.96 -3.96
N PHE A 31 10.41 -9.68 -3.70
CA PHE A 31 9.99 -8.61 -4.60
C PHE A 31 11.01 -8.35 -5.71
N ALA A 32 10.68 -8.82 -6.91
CA ALA A 32 11.52 -8.68 -8.11
C ALA A 32 11.60 -7.23 -8.60
N THR A 33 10.52 -6.46 -8.46
CA THR A 33 10.48 -5.06 -8.93
C THR A 33 10.59 -4.06 -7.78
N PRO A 34 11.27 -2.91 -7.99
CA PRO A 34 11.30 -1.84 -6.99
C PRO A 34 9.90 -1.25 -6.73
N ARG A 35 8.97 -1.37 -7.70
CA ARG A 35 7.57 -0.95 -7.54
C ARG A 35 6.87 -1.79 -6.47
N ASP A 36 7.03 -3.11 -6.51
CA ASP A 36 6.38 -4.01 -5.54
C ASP A 36 6.97 -3.80 -4.15
N ARG A 37 8.30 -3.63 -4.05
CA ARG A 37 8.96 -3.25 -2.78
C ARG A 37 8.38 -1.97 -2.21
N ALA A 38 8.22 -0.93 -3.02
CA ALA A 38 7.65 0.33 -2.58
C ALA A 38 6.18 0.19 -2.16
N LEU A 39 5.34 -0.53 -2.94
CA LEU A 39 3.92 -0.76 -2.63
C LEU A 39 3.74 -1.53 -1.32
N PHE A 40 4.47 -2.63 -1.15
CA PHE A 40 4.43 -3.42 0.08
C PHE A 40 5.07 -2.69 1.25
N GLY A 41 6.11 -1.88 1.02
CA GLY A 41 6.67 -0.99 2.03
C GLY A 41 5.62 0.00 2.56
N ILE A 42 4.89 0.66 1.66
CA ILE A 42 3.79 1.55 2.06
C ILE A 42 2.74 0.77 2.88
N CYS A 43 2.34 -0.42 2.43
CA CYS A 43 1.38 -1.25 3.18
C CYS A 43 1.91 -1.64 4.57
N LEU A 44 3.19 -2.01 4.69
CA LEU A 44 3.82 -2.44 5.93
C LEU A 44 3.91 -1.31 6.95
N TYR A 45 4.38 -0.14 6.52
CA TYR A 45 4.62 1.00 7.42
C TYR A 45 3.37 1.84 7.70
N THR A 46 2.39 1.86 6.80
CA THR A 46 1.16 2.66 6.96
C THR A 46 -0.09 1.84 7.28
N ALA A 47 0.02 0.50 7.28
CA ALA A 47 -1.09 -0.43 7.47
C ALA A 47 -2.30 -0.15 6.53
N CYS A 48 -2.05 0.43 5.34
CA CYS A 48 -3.07 0.63 4.33
C CYS A 48 -3.42 -0.66 3.60
N ARG A 49 -4.64 -0.75 3.05
CA ARG A 49 -5.01 -1.87 2.18
C ARG A 49 -4.26 -1.75 0.85
N ILE A 50 -3.95 -2.88 0.23
CA ILE A 50 -3.28 -2.90 -1.08
C ILE A 50 -4.02 -2.06 -2.13
N ASN A 51 -5.36 -2.06 -2.11
CA ASN A 51 -6.17 -1.25 -3.02
C ASN A 51 -5.97 0.27 -2.80
N GLU A 52 -5.83 0.69 -1.55
CA GLU A 52 -5.55 2.09 -1.21
C GLU A 52 -4.13 2.49 -1.65
N ALA A 53 -3.15 1.60 -1.49
CA ALA A 53 -1.79 1.81 -1.99
C ALA A 53 -1.74 1.88 -3.54
N CYS A 54 -2.48 1.01 -4.22
CA CYS A 54 -2.59 1.00 -5.68
C CYS A 54 -3.33 2.21 -6.25
N SER A 55 -4.17 2.88 -5.46
CA SER A 55 -4.89 4.10 -5.84
C SER A 55 -4.15 5.37 -5.45
N LEU A 56 -2.97 5.26 -4.83
CA LEU A 56 -2.22 6.38 -4.29
C LEU A 56 -1.47 7.15 -5.38
N HIS A 57 -1.81 8.43 -5.55
CA HIS A 57 -1.15 9.26 -6.55
C HIS A 57 0.27 9.64 -6.12
N THR A 58 1.17 9.79 -7.10
CA THR A 58 2.53 10.30 -6.84
C THR A 58 2.51 11.67 -6.14
N ALA A 59 1.51 12.50 -6.43
CA ALA A 59 1.33 13.80 -5.77
C ALA A 59 0.94 13.71 -4.29
N ASP A 60 0.40 12.57 -3.83
CA ASP A 60 0.03 12.36 -2.42
C ASP A 60 1.21 11.82 -1.59
N VAL A 61 2.24 11.27 -2.24
CA VAL A 61 3.47 10.75 -1.62
C VAL A 61 4.64 11.72 -1.76
N PHE A 62 4.79 12.33 -2.94
CA PHE A 62 5.90 13.21 -3.28
C PHE A 62 5.46 14.67 -3.39
N GLY A 63 6.37 15.56 -3.01
CA GLY A 63 6.27 17.00 -3.26
C GLY A 63 6.68 17.36 -4.69
N ALA A 64 6.47 18.63 -5.05
CA ALA A 64 6.76 19.14 -6.39
C ALA A 64 8.25 19.05 -6.77
N ARG A 65 9.14 18.98 -5.78
CA ARG A 65 10.59 18.87 -5.96
C ARG A 65 11.10 17.42 -5.87
N GLY A 66 10.19 16.45 -5.73
CA GLY A 66 10.52 15.02 -5.70
C GLY A 66 10.93 14.48 -4.33
N GLU A 67 10.83 15.29 -3.26
CA GLU A 67 10.91 14.83 -1.88
C GLU A 67 9.69 14.01 -1.47
N VAL A 68 9.92 12.98 -0.65
CA VAL A 68 8.83 12.28 0.05
C VAL A 68 8.23 13.24 1.08
N ARG A 69 6.90 13.38 1.07
CA ARG A 69 6.15 14.17 2.04
C ARG A 69 6.27 13.56 3.43
N GLU A 70 6.19 14.40 4.46
CA GLU A 70 6.15 13.95 5.86
C GLU A 70 4.90 13.10 6.16
N ARG A 71 3.82 13.28 5.39
CA ARG A 71 2.57 12.55 5.56
C ARG A 71 2.06 12.07 4.21
N ILE A 72 1.65 10.81 4.15
CA ILE A 72 0.95 10.23 3.01
C ILE A 72 -0.56 10.40 3.22
N THR A 73 -1.25 10.96 2.23
CA THR A 73 -2.69 11.18 2.28
C THR A 73 -3.40 10.10 1.47
N PHE A 74 -4.24 9.30 2.12
CA PHE A 74 -5.08 8.31 1.46
C PHE A 74 -6.45 8.92 1.19
N ARG A 75 -6.76 9.17 -0.09
CA ARG A 75 -8.03 9.74 -0.55
C ARG A 75 -9.10 8.65 -0.68
N ARG A 76 -10.35 9.02 -0.43
CA ARG A 76 -11.51 8.12 -0.34
C ARG A 76 -12.02 7.59 -1.69
N GLU A 77 -11.35 7.87 -2.79
CA GLU A 77 -11.99 8.07 -4.09
C GLU A 77 -12.53 6.84 -4.84
N SER A 78 -12.64 5.65 -4.23
CA SER A 78 -13.29 4.49 -4.89
C SER A 78 -13.96 3.45 -3.97
N THR A 79 -14.85 3.84 -3.04
CA THR A 79 -16.03 2.99 -2.71
C THR A 79 -17.16 3.71 -1.97
N LYS A 80 -18.40 3.28 -2.25
CA LYS A 80 -19.65 3.68 -1.60
C LYS A 80 -19.65 3.26 -0.12
N GLY A 81 -19.18 4.14 0.75
CA GLY A 81 -19.17 3.93 2.20
C GLY A 81 -18.13 4.82 2.89
N LYS A 82 -18.36 5.17 4.14
CA LYS A 82 -17.63 6.22 4.87
C LYS A 82 -16.26 5.76 5.38
N GLN A 83 -15.20 5.81 4.57
CA GLN A 83 -13.83 5.88 5.10
C GLN A 83 -13.25 7.25 4.76
N SER A 84 -13.12 8.09 5.80
CA SER A 84 -12.64 9.46 5.68
C SER A 84 -11.22 9.51 5.10
N THR A 85 -10.90 10.56 4.33
CA THR A 85 -9.52 10.88 3.96
C THR A 85 -8.68 10.90 5.23
N ARG A 86 -7.58 10.16 5.25
CA ARG A 86 -6.67 10.08 6.40
C ARG A 86 -5.24 10.36 5.97
N SER A 87 -4.49 11.01 6.85
CA SER A 87 -3.08 11.33 6.63
C SER A 87 -2.23 10.58 7.64
N ILE A 88 -1.32 9.72 7.17
CA ILE A 88 -0.45 8.90 8.00
C ILE A 88 0.97 9.48 7.95
N PRO A 89 1.64 9.72 9.10
CA PRO A 89 3.02 10.19 9.11
C PRO A 89 3.95 9.12 8.53
N VAL A 90 4.95 9.56 7.78
CA VAL A 90 5.97 8.71 7.14
C VAL A 90 7.14 8.53 8.10
N SER A 91 7.42 7.29 8.49
CA SER A 91 8.62 6.94 9.25
C SER A 91 9.89 7.15 8.41
N GLY A 92 11.02 7.38 9.08
CA GLY A 92 12.33 7.54 8.41
C GLY A 92 12.67 6.38 7.47
N ASP A 93 12.45 5.15 7.93
CA ASP A 93 12.72 3.93 7.15
C ASP A 93 11.88 3.87 5.86
N LEU A 94 10.59 4.23 5.94
CA LEU A 94 9.71 4.28 4.78
C LEU A 94 10.20 5.34 3.78
N ARG A 95 10.64 6.50 4.26
CA ARG A 95 11.20 7.55 3.41
C ARG A 95 12.45 7.08 2.69
N GLU A 96 13.36 6.41 3.39
CA GLU A 96 14.57 5.85 2.79
C GLU A 96 14.24 4.79 1.74
N LEU A 97 13.29 3.89 2.03
CA LEU A 97 12.81 2.88 1.09
C LEU A 97 12.22 3.51 -0.17
N LEU A 98 11.34 4.51 -0.02
CA LEU A 98 10.72 5.21 -1.15
C LEU A 98 11.77 5.98 -1.98
N VAL A 99 12.72 6.64 -1.34
CA VAL A 99 13.81 7.34 -2.04
C VAL A 99 14.72 6.35 -2.76
N ARG A 100 14.98 5.16 -2.18
CA ARG A 100 15.82 4.15 -2.81
C ARG A 100 15.14 3.53 -4.03
N ASP A 101 13.90 3.09 -3.89
CA ASP A 101 13.21 2.29 -4.91
C ASP A 101 12.46 3.12 -5.97
N LEU A 102 11.99 4.34 -5.64
CA LEU A 102 11.20 5.17 -6.57
C LEU A 102 11.99 6.31 -7.22
N ARG A 103 13.22 6.60 -6.78
CA ARG A 103 14.09 7.61 -7.40
C ARG A 103 14.51 7.26 -8.83
N ILE A 104 14.52 5.98 -9.18
CA ILE A 104 14.91 5.49 -10.53
C ILE A 104 13.75 5.59 -11.52
N ASN A 105 12.50 5.45 -11.06
CA ASN A 105 11.29 5.50 -11.88
C ASN A 105 10.46 6.72 -11.52
N LYS A 106 10.90 7.90 -11.99
CA LYS A 106 10.23 9.20 -11.72
C LYS A 106 8.76 9.29 -12.17
N VAL A 107 8.22 8.28 -12.84
CA VAL A 107 6.92 8.34 -13.49
C VAL A 107 6.32 6.94 -13.46
N ARG A 108 5.02 6.82 -13.12
CA ARG A 108 4.20 5.59 -13.11
C ARG A 108 4.30 4.71 -11.86
N ILE A 109 3.80 5.19 -10.71
CA ILE A 109 3.15 4.25 -9.77
C ILE A 109 1.74 3.88 -10.30
N ILE A 110 1.10 4.77 -11.07
CA ILE A 110 -0.25 4.57 -11.63
C ILE A 110 -0.45 5.35 -12.95
N LEU A 111 0.22 5.00 -14.06
CA LEU A 111 -0.22 5.46 -15.40
C LEU A 111 0.15 4.43 -16.47
N GLU A 112 -0.30 3.18 -16.31
CA GLU A 112 -0.57 2.29 -17.44
C GLU A 112 -1.73 1.36 -17.07
N GLN A 113 -2.87 1.97 -16.76
CA GLN A 113 -4.15 1.32 -16.97
C GLN A 113 -4.61 1.86 -18.32
N SER A 114 -4.19 1.22 -19.41
CA SER A 114 -4.81 1.35 -20.73
C SER A 114 -5.62 0.10 -21.02
#